data_AF-A0A2M6P135-F1
#
_entry.id   AF-A0A2M6P135-F1
#
_cell.length_a   1.000
_cell.length_b   1.000
_cell.length_c   1.000
_cell.angle_alpha   90.00
_cell.angle_beta   90.00
_cell.angle_gamma   90.00
#
_symmetry.space_group_name_H-M   'P 1'
#
loop_
_entity.id
_entity.type
_entity.pdbx_description
1 polymer ?
#
loop_
_entity_poly.entity_id
_entity_poly.type
_entity_poly.pdbx_seq_one_letter_code
_entity_poly.pdbx_strand_id
1 'polypeptide(L)'
;MGISTFLSGMLFGDKQKTFDKTQYPCAIAEIQKVVSQTNVRTLSKEEITLVESTIDQTRKGDGKISMAQIEEALRKLKNTHKISKSDYQGLMQMFAIHIAKKKYKT
;
A
#
# COMPACT_ATOMS: atom_id res chain seq x y z
N MET A 1 28.78 34.91 -22.64
CA MET A 1 27.86 33.81 -23.02
C MET A 1 28.12 32.64 -22.09
N GLY A 2 27.07 32.11 -21.47
CA GLY A 2 27.16 31.03 -20.48
C GLY A 2 25.93 31.01 -19.59
N ILE A 3 24.78 30.71 -20.19
CA ILE A 3 23.47 30.61 -19.54
C ILE A 3 23.46 29.38 -18.63
N SER A 4 23.46 29.62 -17.32
CA SER A 4 23.29 28.59 -16.29
C SER A 4 21.88 27.99 -16.40
N THR A 5 21.84 26.68 -16.60
CA THR A 5 20.64 25.90 -16.87
C THR A 5 19.82 25.71 -15.60
N PHE A 6 18.54 26.04 -15.72
CA PHE A 6 17.44 25.93 -14.77
C PHE A 6 17.53 24.76 -13.77
N LEU A 7 17.64 25.08 -12.47
CA LEU A 7 17.23 24.18 -11.40
C LEU A 7 15.70 24.21 -11.29
N SER A 8 15.05 23.31 -12.02
CA SER A 8 13.67 22.91 -11.80
C SER A 8 13.55 22.27 -10.42
N GLY A 9 12.96 23.00 -9.48
CA GLY A 9 12.65 22.53 -8.15
C GLY A 9 11.28 23.02 -7.72
N MET A 10 10.25 22.70 -8.51
CA MET A 10 8.85 22.81 -8.06
C MET A 10 8.69 21.93 -6.82
N LEU A 11 8.76 22.57 -5.65
CA LEU A 11 8.33 22.05 -4.37
C LEU A 11 6.81 21.89 -4.41
N PHE A 12 6.33 20.83 -5.06
CA PHE A 12 4.98 20.35 -4.86
C PHE A 12 4.89 19.78 -3.44
N GLY A 13 4.53 20.65 -2.51
CA GLY A 13 4.02 20.30 -1.20
C GLY A 13 2.66 19.64 -1.33
N ASP A 14 2.65 18.39 -1.80
CA ASP A 14 1.49 17.53 -1.63
C ASP A 14 1.39 17.21 -0.15
N LYS A 15 0.30 17.65 0.49
CA LYS A 15 -0.07 17.25 1.86
C LYS A 15 -0.32 15.74 1.84
N GLN A 16 0.74 14.95 1.93
CA GLN A 16 0.64 13.51 2.10
C GLN A 16 -0.15 13.27 3.38
N LYS A 17 -1.31 12.58 3.26
CA LYS A 17 -1.96 11.95 4.41
C LYS A 17 -0.86 11.20 5.15
N THR A 18 -0.53 11.65 6.35
CA THR A 18 0.50 11.03 7.18
C THR A 18 -0.07 9.72 7.69
N PHE A 19 0.09 8.65 6.90
CA PHE A 19 -0.17 7.31 7.37
C PHE A 19 0.85 6.98 8.46
N ASP A 20 0.35 6.38 9.53
CA ASP A 20 1.15 6.01 10.69
C ASP A 20 2.30 5.09 10.25
N LYS A 21 3.53 5.48 10.59
CA LYS A 21 4.76 4.71 10.31
C LYS A 21 4.94 3.56 11.28
N THR A 22 4.02 3.38 12.22
CA THR A 22 4.05 2.26 13.16
C THR A 22 4.11 0.96 12.38
N GLN A 23 5.17 0.19 12.63
CA GLN A 23 5.39 -1.10 12.02
C GLN A 23 4.63 -2.15 12.81
N TYR A 24 3.84 -2.96 12.10
CA TYR A 24 3.09 -4.05 12.70
C TYR A 24 3.64 -5.38 12.18
N PRO A 25 3.80 -6.39 13.05
CA PRO A 25 4.06 -7.74 12.58
C PRO A 25 2.85 -8.21 11.78
N CYS A 26 3.08 -8.52 10.51
CA CYS A 26 2.03 -8.97 9.60
C CYS A 26 2.57 -10.15 8.80
N ALA A 27 2.08 -11.35 9.11
CA ALA A 27 2.50 -12.57 8.43
C ALA A 27 1.96 -12.62 6.99
N ILE A 28 2.60 -13.41 6.12
CA ILE A 28 2.13 -13.56 4.73
C ILE A 28 0.71 -14.11 4.72
N ALA A 29 0.43 -15.12 5.56
CA ALA A 29 -0.91 -15.67 5.73
C ALA A 29 -1.96 -14.62 6.16
N GLU A 30 -1.55 -13.57 6.88
CA GLU A 30 -2.46 -12.48 7.24
C GLU A 30 -2.73 -11.54 6.06
N ILE A 31 -1.72 -11.24 5.25
CA ILE A 31 -1.88 -10.49 4.00
C ILE A 31 -2.85 -11.23 3.08
N GLN A 32 -2.61 -12.52 2.84
CA GLN A 32 -3.49 -13.36 2.02
C GLN A 32 -4.91 -13.41 2.60
N LYS A 33 -5.05 -13.49 3.93
CA LYS A 33 -6.36 -13.47 4.58
C LYS A 33 -7.06 -12.13 4.37
N VAL A 34 -6.37 -11.00 4.53
CA VAL A 34 -6.95 -9.67 4.29
C VAL A 34 -7.39 -9.54 2.84
N VAL A 35 -6.52 -9.89 1.88
CA VAL A 35 -6.82 -9.77 0.44
C VAL A 35 -7.93 -10.73 0.01
N SER A 36 -7.93 -11.99 0.48
CA SER A 36 -8.99 -12.96 0.17
C SER A 36 -10.33 -12.63 0.85
N GLN A 37 -10.32 -12.03 2.04
CA GLN A 37 -11.54 -11.54 2.71
C GLN A 37 -12.02 -10.21 2.14
N THR A 38 -11.18 -9.51 1.39
CA THR A 38 -11.55 -8.33 0.65
C THR A 38 -12.43 -8.81 -0.50
N ASN A 39 -13.73 -8.93 -0.23
CA ASN A 39 -14.78 -9.24 -1.20
C ASN A 39 -15.02 -8.05 -2.15
N VAL A 40 -13.93 -7.48 -2.63
CA VAL A 40 -13.92 -6.54 -3.73
C VAL A 40 -14.21 -7.40 -4.94
N ARG A 41 -15.50 -7.43 -5.29
CA ARG A 41 -16.14 -8.18 -6.37
C ARG A 41 -15.47 -8.00 -7.74
N THR A 42 -14.50 -7.10 -7.83
CA THR A 42 -13.74 -6.67 -9.01
C THR A 42 -12.30 -7.16 -9.06
N LEU A 43 -11.72 -7.69 -7.97
CA LEU A 43 -10.34 -8.22 -7.99
C LEU A 43 -10.32 -9.64 -8.57
N SER A 44 -9.63 -9.80 -9.69
CA SER A 44 -9.31 -11.09 -10.29
C SER A 44 -8.24 -11.84 -9.48
N LYS A 45 -8.14 -13.16 -9.69
CA LYS A 45 -7.12 -14.00 -9.05
C LYS A 45 -5.68 -13.52 -9.35
N GLU A 46 -5.46 -12.99 -10.55
CA GLU A 46 -4.17 -12.47 -10.97
C GLU A 46 -3.82 -11.18 -10.22
N GLU A 47 -4.79 -10.28 -10.05
CA GLU A 47 -4.60 -9.05 -9.28
C GLU A 47 -4.39 -9.34 -7.80
N ILE A 48 -5.10 -10.31 -7.23
CA ILE A 48 -4.89 -10.78 -5.85
C ILE A 48 -3.44 -11.25 -5.67
N THR A 49 -2.97 -12.14 -6.56
CA THR A 49 -1.61 -12.67 -6.52
C THR A 49 -0.56 -11.56 -6.66
N LEU A 50 -0.81 -10.60 -7.54
CA LEU A 50 0.06 -9.45 -7.74
C LEU A 50 0.12 -8.54 -6.50
N VAL A 51 -1.02 -8.27 -5.87
CA VAL A 51 -1.10 -7.48 -4.64
C VAL A 51 -0.36 -8.19 -3.52
N GLU A 52 -0.61 -9.48 -3.31
CA GLU A 52 0.10 -10.30 -2.30
C GLU A 52 1.61 -10.26 -2.50
N SER A 53 2.08 -10.53 -3.73
CA SER A 53 3.50 -10.51 -4.06
C SER A 53 4.12 -9.12 -3.88
N THR A 54 3.41 -8.05 -4.25
CA THR A 54 3.93 -6.68 -4.12
C THR A 54 4.06 -6.27 -2.66
N ILE A 55 3.08 -6.62 -1.83
CA ILE A 55 3.09 -6.34 -0.39
C ILE A 55 4.20 -7.16 0.28
N ASP A 56 4.38 -8.43 -0.10
CA ASP A 56 5.45 -9.27 0.44
C ASP A 56 6.85 -8.75 0.08
N GLN A 57 7.06 -8.34 -1.18
CA GLN A 57 8.31 -7.68 -1.61
C GLN A 57 8.56 -6.37 -0.85
N THR A 58 7.51 -5.61 -0.55
CA THR A 58 7.61 -4.36 0.21
C THR A 58 8.06 -4.60 1.65
N ARG A 59 7.90 -5.84 2.16
CA ARG A 59 8.17 -6.22 3.54
C ARG A 59 9.66 -6.37 3.89
N LYS A 60 10.59 -6.08 2.95
CA LYS A 60 12.07 -6.10 3.11
C LYS A 60 12.69 -7.35 3.77
N GLY A 61 11.92 -8.40 4.02
CA GLY A 61 12.33 -9.60 4.76
C GLY A 61 12.09 -9.56 6.28
N ASP A 62 11.67 -8.42 6.85
CA ASP A 62 11.65 -8.21 8.30
C ASP A 62 10.38 -8.76 8.98
N GLY A 63 9.42 -9.27 8.20
CA GLY A 63 8.13 -9.76 8.70
C GLY A 63 7.19 -8.66 9.19
N LYS A 64 7.58 -7.38 9.04
CA LYS A 64 6.84 -6.22 9.52
C LYS A 64 6.42 -5.33 8.35
N ILE A 65 5.24 -4.73 8.47
CA ILE A 65 4.74 -3.79 7.48
C ILE A 65 4.02 -2.64 8.17
N SER A 66 4.17 -1.44 7.61
CA SER A 66 3.45 -0.24 8.02
C SER A 66 2.32 0.08 7.04
N MET A 67 1.32 0.84 7.51
CA MET A 67 0.24 1.29 6.64
C MET A 67 0.75 2.18 5.50
N ALA A 68 1.78 2.99 5.76
CA ALA A 68 2.43 3.81 4.74
C ALA A 68 3.09 2.97 3.63
N GLN A 69 3.72 1.84 3.99
CA GLN A 69 4.30 0.92 3.01
C GLN A 69 3.23 0.22 2.17
N ILE A 70 2.11 -0.18 2.79
CA ILE A 70 0.97 -0.77 2.09
C ILE A 70 0.37 0.25 1.11
N GLU A 71 0.16 1.49 1.56
CA GLU A 71 -0.33 2.56 0.69
C GLU A 71 0.61 2.77 -0.49
N GLU A 72 1.92 2.84 -0.26
CA GLU A 72 2.90 3.04 -1.33
C GLU A 72 2.86 1.90 -2.35
N ALA A 73 2.80 0.66 -1.88
CA ALA A 73 2.68 -0.54 -2.72
C ALA A 73 1.39 -0.51 -3.57
N LEU A 74 0.24 -0.27 -2.94
CA LEU A 74 -1.04 -0.21 -3.63
C LEU A 74 -1.13 1.00 -4.57
N ARG A 75 -0.54 2.13 -4.19
CA ARG A 75 -0.48 3.35 -5.02
C ARG A 75 0.35 3.11 -6.26
N LYS A 76 1.47 2.37 -6.17
CA LYS A 76 2.26 1.95 -7.34
C LYS A 76 1.40 1.09 -8.27
N LEU A 77 0.73 0.06 -7.75
CA LEU A 77 -0.14 -0.80 -8.55
C LEU A 77 -1.25 -0.01 -9.26
N LYS A 78 -1.91 0.91 -8.55
CA LYS A 78 -2.94 1.81 -9.11
C LYS A 78 -2.36 2.69 -10.20
N ASN A 79 -1.19 3.31 -9.98
CA ASN A 79 -0.55 4.19 -10.95
C ASN A 79 -0.07 3.42 -12.19
N THR A 80 0.25 2.14 -12.05
CA THR A 80 0.57 1.24 -13.18
C THR A 80 -0.67 0.59 -13.81
N HIS A 81 -1.88 1.01 -13.43
CA HIS A 81 -3.15 0.45 -13.90
C HIS A 81 -3.30 -1.07 -13.69
N LYS A 82 -2.61 -1.62 -12.69
CA LYS A 82 -2.68 -3.04 -12.31
C LYS A 82 -3.84 -3.37 -11.40
N ILE A 83 -4.41 -2.36 -10.76
CA ILE A 83 -5.64 -2.44 -9.96
C ILE A 83 -6.47 -1.18 -10.24
N SER A 84 -7.79 -1.26 -10.09
CA SER A 84 -8.64 -0.08 -10.24
C SER A 84 -8.55 0.86 -9.03
N LYS A 85 -9.02 2.09 -9.19
CA LYS A 85 -9.16 3.05 -8.08
C LYS A 85 -10.09 2.52 -6.98
N SER A 86 -11.12 1.76 -7.37
CA SER A 86 -12.07 1.14 -6.42
C SER A 86 -11.36 0.06 -5.59
N ASP A 87 -10.58 -0.80 -6.24
CA ASP A 87 -9.83 -1.87 -5.57
C ASP A 87 -8.79 -1.29 -4.62
N TYR A 88 -8.09 -0.24 -5.04
CA TYR A 88 -7.17 0.52 -4.18
C TYR A 88 -7.85 1.00 -2.90
N GLN A 89 -9.04 1.62 -3.01
CA GLN A 89 -9.76 2.13 -1.86
C GLN A 89 -10.26 1.00 -0.94
N GLY A 90 -10.79 -0.09 -1.52
CA GLY A 90 -11.24 -1.25 -0.78
C GLY A 90 -10.12 -1.92 0.00
N LEU A 91 -8.98 -2.17 -0.65
CA LEU A 91 -7.80 -2.75 -0.02
C LEU A 91 -7.27 -1.85 1.10
N MET A 92 -7.12 -0.54 0.85
CA MET A 92 -6.70 0.42 1.86
C MET A 92 -7.60 0.41 3.11
N GLN A 93 -8.92 0.36 2.92
CA GLN A 93 -9.86 0.29 4.03
C GLN A 93 -9.74 -1.02 4.82
N MET A 94 -9.60 -2.15 4.12
CA MET A 94 -9.46 -3.47 4.76
C MET A 94 -8.16 -3.60 5.55
N PHE A 95 -7.04 -3.12 5.00
CA PHE A 95 -5.77 -3.07 5.73
C PHE A 95 -5.83 -2.13 6.93
N ALA A 96 -6.46 -0.96 6.79
CA ALA A 96 -6.66 -0.04 7.92
C ALA A 96 -7.49 -0.68 9.05
N ILE A 97 -8.59 -1.36 8.71
CA ILE A 97 -9.42 -2.08 9.69
C ILE A 97 -8.62 -3.21 10.34
N HIS A 98 -7.84 -3.96 9.58
CA HIS A 98 -7.02 -5.06 10.10
C HIS A 98 -5.96 -4.57 11.10
N ILE A 99 -5.24 -3.51 10.75
CA ILE A 99 -4.22 -2.89 11.61
C ILE A 99 -4.87 -2.29 12.86
N ALA A 100 -5.99 -1.57 12.71
CA ALA A 100 -6.73 -1.03 13.85
C ALA A 100 -7.16 -2.16 14.79
N LYS A 101 -7.75 -3.24 14.26
CA LYS A 101 -8.16 -4.41 15.05
C LYS A 101 -7.01 -5.03 15.83
N LYS A 102 -5.79 -5.06 15.27
CA LYS A 102 -4.58 -5.51 15.98
C LYS A 102 -4.17 -4.55 17.10
N LYS A 103 -4.25 -3.24 16.86
CA LYS A 103 -3.89 -2.20 17.84
C LYS A 103 -4.79 -2.23 19.08
N TYR A 104 -6.10 -2.50 18.92
CA TYR A 104 -7.08 -2.54 20.02
C TYR A 104 -7.25 -3.92 20.69
N LYS A 105 -6.50 -4.95 20.26
CA LYS A 105 -6.56 -6.29 20.86
C LYS A 105 -5.37 -6.59 21.78
N THR A 106 -4.63 -5.54 22.14
CA THR A 106 -3.56 -5.52 23.15
C THR A 106 -4.10 -4.83 24.38
#